data_AF-A0A7C3RQ11-F1
#
_entry.id   AF-A0A7C3RQ11-F1
#
_cell.length_a   1.000
_cell.length_b   1.000
_cell.length_c   1.000
_cell.angle_alpha   90.00
_cell.angle_beta   90.00
_cell.angle_gamma   90.00
#
_symmetry.space_group_name_H-M   'P 1'
#
loop_
_entity.id
_entity.type
_entity.pdbx_description
1 polymer ?
#
loop_
_entity_poly.entity_id
_entity_poly.type
_entity_poly.pdbx_seq_one_letter_code
_entity_poly.pdbx_strand_id
1 'polypeptide(L)'
;NNAQYGDNLSGTGKCGNGTPLAGIEGRCGYGPRIPMLVVSPWARRNFVSHSLADFGSLLRFIEDNWGTGRIGNGSFDAVSGSVTNMFNFNGESDSRRLFLDPTTGQPVGRR
;
A
#
# COMPACT_ATOMS: atom_id res chain seq x y z
N ASN A 1 -6.54 9.70 -29.51
CA ASN A 1 -5.23 9.90 -30.17
C ASN A 1 -4.14 10.31 -29.18
N ASN A 2 -3.88 9.54 -28.12
CA ASN A 2 -2.64 9.68 -27.36
C ASN A 2 -2.35 8.41 -26.54
N ALA A 3 -1.85 7.37 -27.20
CA ALA A 3 -1.36 6.14 -26.58
C ALA A 3 0.15 6.08 -26.78
N GLN A 4 0.85 6.99 -26.10
CA GLN A 4 2.31 7.05 -26.09
C GLN A 4 2.81 7.35 -24.68
N TYR A 5 2.67 6.39 -23.78
CA TYR A 5 3.55 6.33 -22.61
C TYR A 5 4.25 4.98 -22.59
N GLY A 6 5.01 4.74 -23.67
CA GLY A 6 6.02 3.70 -23.67
C GLY A 6 7.11 4.04 -22.65
N ASP A 7 7.71 3.02 -22.04
CA ASP A 7 9.02 3.17 -21.44
C ASP A 7 9.98 3.62 -22.56
N ASN A 8 10.51 4.85 -22.44
CA ASN A 8 11.43 5.46 -23.42
C ASN A 8 12.66 4.58 -23.74
N LEU A 9 12.96 3.56 -22.91
CA LEU A 9 14.07 2.65 -23.08
C LEU A 9 13.70 1.33 -23.80
N SER A 10 12.46 0.83 -23.67
CA SER A 10 12.08 -0.51 -24.17
C SER A 10 10.97 -0.55 -25.22
N GLY A 11 10.37 0.60 -25.56
CA GLY A 11 9.34 0.73 -26.60
C GLY A 11 7.91 0.70 -26.04
N THR A 12 6.92 0.91 -26.91
CA THR A 12 5.50 1.01 -26.52
C THR A 12 5.01 -0.28 -25.85
N GLY A 13 4.31 -0.14 -24.72
CA GLY A 13 3.73 -1.27 -23.98
C GLY A 13 4.73 -2.30 -23.43
N LYS A 14 6.02 -1.99 -23.32
CA LYS A 14 7.04 -2.88 -22.73
C LYS A 14 7.39 -2.43 -21.31
N CYS A 15 7.59 -3.41 -20.42
CA CYS A 15 8.03 -3.19 -19.03
C CYS A 15 9.37 -3.91 -18.79
N GLY A 16 10.37 -3.64 -19.63
CA GLY A 16 11.60 -4.45 -19.66
C GLY A 16 11.28 -5.93 -19.92
N ASN A 17 11.64 -6.81 -18.98
CA ASN A 17 11.31 -8.24 -19.02
C ASN A 17 9.89 -8.58 -18.51
N GLY A 18 9.16 -7.60 -17.98
CA GLY A 18 7.79 -7.76 -17.48
C GLY A 18 6.71 -7.45 -18.51
N THR A 19 5.46 -7.70 -18.13
CA THR A 19 4.27 -7.30 -18.91
C THR A 19 3.46 -6.26 -18.15
N PRO A 20 2.89 -5.24 -18.83
CA PRO A 20 2.01 -4.28 -18.18
C PRO A 20 0.76 -4.97 -17.63
N LEU A 21 0.31 -4.53 -16.44
CA LEU A 21 -0.91 -5.08 -15.85
C LEU A 21 -2.11 -4.88 -16.80
N ALA A 22 -2.86 -5.95 -17.05
CA ALA A 22 -3.99 -6.00 -17.98
C ALA A 22 -3.67 -5.56 -19.42
N GLY A 23 -2.40 -5.55 -19.82
CA GLY A 23 -1.97 -5.10 -21.15
C GLY A 23 -2.15 -3.60 -21.40
N ILE A 24 -2.40 -2.80 -20.35
CA ILE A 24 -2.59 -1.36 -20.45
C ILE A 24 -1.22 -0.68 -20.39
N GLU A 25 -0.90 0.12 -21.41
CA GLU A 25 0.35 0.87 -21.47
C GLU A 25 0.54 1.81 -20.26
N GLY A 26 1.78 1.97 -19.81
CA GLY A 26 2.12 2.79 -18.63
C GLY A 26 1.86 2.11 -17.28
N ARG A 27 1.29 0.90 -17.24
CA ARG A 27 1.09 0.12 -16.01
C ARG A 27 2.27 -0.81 -15.68
N CYS A 28 3.48 -0.33 -15.94
CA CYS A 28 4.70 -0.98 -15.51
C CYS A 28 4.94 -0.68 -14.03
N GLY A 29 5.18 -1.72 -13.24
CA GLY A 29 5.39 -1.58 -11.81
C GLY A 29 6.16 -2.76 -11.22
N TYR A 30 6.57 -2.66 -9.95
CA TYR A 30 6.36 -1.51 -9.06
C TYR A 30 7.39 -0.39 -9.29
N GLY A 31 7.08 0.81 -8.81
CA GLY A 31 8.03 1.92 -8.73
C GLY A 31 9.02 1.78 -7.57
N PRO A 32 9.77 2.85 -7.24
CA PRO A 32 10.66 2.87 -6.09
C PRO A 32 9.94 2.54 -4.77
N ARG A 33 10.68 1.96 -3.81
CA ARG A 33 10.15 1.72 -2.46
C ARG A 33 9.94 3.05 -1.71
N ILE A 34 8.84 3.11 -0.96
CA ILE A 34 8.48 4.26 -0.13
C ILE A 34 8.22 3.83 1.32
N PRO A 35 8.30 4.75 2.30
CA PRO A 35 7.81 4.49 3.64
C PRO A 35 6.29 4.29 3.66
N MET A 36 5.83 3.32 4.44
CA MET A 36 4.42 3.12 4.77
C MET A 36 4.29 2.84 6.27
N LEU A 37 3.36 3.52 6.93
CA LEU A 37 3.09 3.36 8.36
C LEU A 37 1.58 3.17 8.59
N VAL A 38 1.24 2.33 9.55
CA VAL A 38 -0.12 2.18 10.07
C VAL A 38 -0.14 2.66 11.52
N VAL A 39 -0.95 3.67 11.81
CA VAL A 39 -1.19 4.19 13.16
C VAL A 39 -2.64 3.88 13.52
N SER A 40 -2.83 2.95 14.45
CA SER A 40 -4.16 2.44 14.80
C SER A 40 -4.13 1.74 16.17
N PRO A 41 -5.24 1.72 16.94
CA PRO A 41 -5.37 0.90 18.15
C PRO A 41 -5.20 -0.61 17.89
N TRP A 42 -5.38 -1.05 16.65
CA TRP A 42 -5.19 -2.44 16.23
C TRP A 42 -3.84 -2.66 15.52
N ALA A 43 -3.00 -1.65 15.37
CA ALA A 43 -1.70 -1.82 14.75
C ALA A 43 -0.78 -2.66 15.66
N ARG A 44 -0.01 -3.57 15.07
CA ARG A 44 1.05 -4.29 15.78
C ARG A 44 2.12 -3.30 16.24
N ARG A 45 2.47 -3.35 17.53
CA ARG A 45 3.42 -2.41 18.13
C ARG A 45 4.87 -2.78 17.79
N ASN A 46 5.68 -1.77 17.46
CA ASN A 46 7.10 -1.94 17.15
C ASN A 46 7.36 -3.06 16.13
N PHE A 47 6.49 -3.14 15.12
CA PHE A 47 6.46 -4.23 14.15
C PHE A 47 6.79 -3.69 12.76
N VAL A 48 7.69 -4.38 12.06
CA VAL A 48 8.03 -4.08 10.66
C VAL A 48 7.47 -5.21 9.80
N SER A 49 6.52 -4.88 8.94
CA SER A 49 6.02 -5.84 7.95
C SER A 49 7.02 -5.98 6.81
N HIS A 50 7.33 -7.23 6.44
CA HIS A 50 8.10 -7.56 5.24
C HIS A 50 7.20 -8.01 4.07
N SER A 51 5.88 -7.95 4.25
CA SER A 51 4.92 -8.21 3.17
C SER A 51 5.05 -7.14 2.09
N LEU A 52 4.98 -7.54 0.82
CA LEU A 52 4.96 -6.61 -0.30
C LEU A 52 3.69 -5.75 -0.21
N ALA A 53 3.86 -4.43 -0.28
CA ALA A 53 2.78 -3.47 -0.32
C ALA A 53 3.10 -2.37 -1.33
N ASP A 54 2.05 -1.85 -1.95
CA ASP A 54 2.05 -0.79 -2.95
C ASP A 54 0.83 0.12 -2.74
N PHE A 55 0.68 1.18 -3.53
CA PHE A 55 -0.44 2.12 -3.35
C PHE A 55 -1.83 1.48 -3.49
N GLY A 56 -1.98 0.43 -4.31
CA GLY A 56 -3.23 -0.33 -4.43
C GLY A 56 -3.51 -1.21 -3.20
N SER A 57 -2.52 -1.47 -2.34
CA SER A 57 -2.73 -2.26 -1.11
C SER A 57 -3.65 -1.55 -0.11
N LEU A 58 -3.69 -0.21 -0.12
CA LEU A 58 -4.63 0.57 0.68
C LEU A 58 -6.06 0.42 0.15
N LEU A 59 -6.23 0.45 -1.17
CA LEU A 59 -7.52 0.24 -1.82
C LEU A 59 -8.03 -1.18 -1.53
N ARG A 60 -7.19 -2.20 -1.75
CA ARG A 60 -7.49 -3.59 -1.40
C ARG A 60 -7.96 -3.75 0.04
N PHE A 61 -7.30 -3.08 1.00
CA PHE A 61 -7.71 -3.11 2.41
C PHE A 61 -9.10 -2.54 2.64
N ILE A 62 -9.45 -1.43 2.00
CA ILE A 62 -10.80 -0.85 2.06
C ILE A 62 -11.81 -1.84 1.46
N GLU A 63 -11.53 -2.38 0.29
CA GLU A 63 -12.43 -3.32 -0.38
C GLU A 63 -12.67 -4.59 0.45
N ASP A 64 -11.62 -5.14 1.07
CA ASP A 64 -11.69 -6.32 1.91
C ASP A 64 -12.47 -6.06 3.21
N ASN A 65 -12.41 -4.84 3.76
CA ASN A 65 -13.10 -4.48 4.99
C ASN A 65 -14.60 -4.16 4.79
N TRP A 66 -14.95 -3.55 3.66
CA TRP A 66 -16.34 -3.16 3.36
C TRP A 66 -17.04 -4.08 2.35
N GLY A 67 -16.36 -5.10 1.82
CA GLY A 67 -16.94 -6.09 0.93
C GLY A 67 -17.35 -5.52 -0.44
N THR A 68 -16.65 -4.49 -0.93
CA THR A 68 -17.01 -3.81 -2.19
C THR A 68 -16.60 -4.59 -3.44
N GLY A 69 -15.76 -5.62 -3.29
CA GLY A 69 -15.07 -6.29 -4.39
C GLY A 69 -13.93 -5.44 -4.96
N ARG A 70 -13.16 -6.03 -5.89
CA ARG A 70 -12.10 -5.33 -6.63
C ARG A 70 -12.70 -4.37 -7.65
N ILE A 71 -12.06 -3.24 -7.91
CA ILE A 71 -12.49 -2.32 -8.98
C ILE A 71 -12.52 -3.02 -10.35
N GLY A 72 -11.57 -3.94 -10.60
CA GLY A 72 -11.46 -4.65 -11.87
C GLY A 72 -10.89 -3.76 -12.99
N ASN A 73 -11.08 -4.17 -14.25
CA ASN A 73 -10.61 -3.44 -15.44
C ASN A 73 -9.12 -3.05 -15.40
N GLY A 74 -8.30 -3.96 -14.87
CA GLY A 74 -6.85 -3.77 -14.77
C GLY A 74 -6.38 -2.95 -13.58
N SER A 75 -7.26 -2.60 -12.62
CA SER A 75 -6.86 -2.00 -11.34
C SER A 75 -5.80 -2.85 -10.63
N PHE A 76 -4.88 -2.17 -9.93
CA PHE A 76 -3.80 -2.84 -9.20
C PHE A 76 -4.28 -3.53 -7.93
N ASP A 77 -5.43 -3.14 -7.37
CA ASP A 77 -6.04 -3.76 -6.17
C ASP A 77 -6.07 -5.30 -6.18
N ALA A 78 -6.29 -5.88 -7.36
CA ALA A 78 -6.37 -7.32 -7.55
C ALA A 78 -5.02 -8.04 -7.39
N VAL A 79 -3.91 -7.35 -7.65
CA VAL A 79 -2.54 -7.88 -7.54
C VAL A 79 -1.76 -7.31 -6.36
N SER A 80 -2.24 -6.23 -5.76
CA SER A 80 -1.64 -5.58 -4.61
C SER A 80 -1.61 -6.49 -3.39
N GLY A 81 -0.56 -6.36 -2.59
CA GLY A 81 -0.42 -7.12 -1.35
C GLY A 81 -1.45 -6.72 -0.28
N SER A 82 -1.66 -7.60 0.70
CA SER A 82 -2.49 -7.27 1.87
C SER A 82 -1.64 -6.60 2.96
N VAL A 83 -2.20 -5.55 3.57
CA VAL A 83 -1.61 -4.87 4.73
C VAL A 83 -2.16 -5.38 6.06
N THR A 84 -3.04 -6.39 6.05
CA THR A 84 -3.68 -6.93 7.27
C THR A 84 -2.69 -7.49 8.28
N ASN A 85 -1.51 -7.94 7.86
CA ASN A 85 -0.42 -8.39 8.75
C ASN A 85 0.11 -7.27 9.66
N MET A 86 -0.13 -6.00 9.32
CA MET A 86 0.23 -4.87 10.18
C MET A 86 -0.75 -4.68 11.35
N PHE A 87 -1.88 -5.39 11.35
CA PHE A 87 -2.91 -5.33 12.37
C PHE A 87 -2.93 -6.60 13.23
N ASN A 88 -3.41 -6.46 14.46
CA ASN A 88 -3.84 -7.53 15.34
C ASN A 88 -5.28 -7.26 15.78
N PHE A 89 -6.23 -7.98 15.17
CA PHE A 89 -7.66 -7.84 15.47
C PHE A 89 -8.15 -8.82 16.55
N ASN A 90 -7.29 -9.70 17.08
CA ASN A 90 -7.67 -10.78 17.99
C ASN A 90 -7.94 -10.33 19.44
N GLY A 91 -8.20 -9.04 19.68
CA GLY A 91 -8.63 -8.51 20.98
C GLY A 91 -7.53 -7.98 21.90
N GLU A 92 -6.25 -8.18 21.59
CA GLU A 92 -5.12 -7.56 22.30
C GLU A 92 -4.82 -6.16 21.77
N SER A 93 -5.84 -5.29 21.73
CA SER A 93 -5.64 -3.89 21.34
C SER A 93 -4.84 -3.17 22.43
N ASP A 94 -3.55 -2.94 22.15
CA ASP A 94 -2.74 -2.02 22.94
C ASP A 94 -3.13 -0.58 22.58
N SER A 95 -4.21 -0.07 23.20
CA SER A 95 -4.79 1.25 22.93
C SER A 95 -3.92 2.43 23.44
N ARG A 96 -2.64 2.20 23.70
CA ARG A 96 -1.70 3.23 24.16
C ARG A 96 -1.39 4.22 23.06
N ARG A 97 -2.08 5.35 23.11
CA ARG A 97 -1.81 6.50 22.23
C ARG A 97 -0.40 7.03 22.50
N LEU A 98 0.32 7.31 21.42
CA LEU A 98 1.61 7.98 21.45
C LEU A 98 1.39 9.44 21.04
N PHE A 99 1.44 10.34 22.02
CA PHE A 99 1.40 11.77 21.77
C PHE A 99 2.84 12.26 21.56
N LEU A 100 3.05 13.10 20.56
CA LEU A 100 4.36 13.64 20.22
C LEU A 100 4.34 15.16 20.33
N ASP A 101 5.47 15.74 20.73
CA ASP A 101 5.72 17.16 20.59
C ASP A 101 5.86 17.49 19.08
N PRO A 102 5.11 18.45 18.52
CA PRO A 102 5.14 18.76 17.09
C PRO A 102 6.47 19.38 16.62
N THR A 103 7.26 19.95 17.53
CA THR A 103 8.56 20.57 17.23
C THR A 103 9.69 19.56 17.27
N THR A 104 9.68 18.68 18.28
CA THR A 104 10.82 17.77 18.53
C THR A 104 10.55 16.33 18.10
N GLY A 105 9.30 15.94 17.93
CA GLY A 105 8.88 14.55 17.67
C GLY A 105 9.07 13.62 18.86
N GLN A 106 9.42 14.13 20.05
CA GLN A 106 9.60 13.32 21.25
C GLN A 106 8.25 12.94 21.88
N PRO A 107 8.14 11.77 22.54
CA PRO A 107 6.95 11.41 23.29
C PRO A 107 6.63 12.43 24.38
N VAL A 108 5.43 12.99 24.36
CA VAL A 108 4.87 13.69 25.52
C VAL A 108 4.10 12.69 26.38
N GLY A 109 4.14 12.85 27.71
CA GLY A 109 3.49 11.93 28.65
C GLY A 109 2.02 11.67 28.32
N ARG A 110 1.44 10.58 28.84
CA ARG A 110 0.01 10.30 28.67
C ARG A 110 -0.80 11.47 29.22
N ARG A 111 -1.69 12.02 28.39
CA ARG A 111 -2.84 12.81 28.86
C ARG A 111 -3.96 11.87 29.26
#